data_AF-A0A7X3TKG7-F1
#
_entry.id   AF-A0A7X3TKG7-F1
#
_cell.length_a   1.000
_cell.length_b   1.000
_cell.length_c   1.000
_cell.angle_alpha   90.00
_cell.angle_beta   90.00
_cell.angle_gamma   90.00
#
_symmetry.space_group_name_H-M   'P 1'
#
loop_
_entity.id
_entity.type
_entity.pdbx_description
1 polymer ?
#
loop_
_entity_poly.entity_id
_entity_poly.type
_entity_poly.pdbx_seq_one_letter_code
_entity_poly.pdbx_strand_id
1 'polypeptide(L)' 'AGRRVQVRMRGPHLGRRNFGGTLLAREGEVIVLDVPDGTGRVELDLQDVVVARLAPEIHFED' A
#
# COMPACT_ATOMS: atom_id res chain seq x y z
N ALA A 1 2.34 4.44 -14.99
CA ALA A 1 3.09 4.78 -13.76
C ALA A 1 2.22 4.45 -12.56
N GLY A 2 2.68 3.57 -11.67
CA GLY A 2 1.92 3.19 -10.47
C GLY A 2 1.73 4.38 -9.52
N ARG A 3 0.66 4.39 -8.74
CA ARG A 3 0.35 5.47 -7.79
C ARG A 3 0.87 5.11 -6.41
N ARG A 4 1.55 6.05 -5.73
CA ARG A 4 1.94 5.83 -4.33
C ARG A 4 0.71 5.91 -3.42
N VAL A 5 0.56 4.94 -2.55
CA VAL A 5 -0.58 4.83 -1.62
C VAL A 5 -0.10 4.50 -0.21
N GLN A 6 -0.88 4.93 0.78
CA GLN A 6 -0.81 4.43 2.14
C GLN A 6 -2.08 3.64 2.44
N VAL A 7 -1.90 2.43 2.94
CA VAL A 7 -2.96 1.48 3.26
C VAL A 7 -2.89 1.09 4.73
N ARG A 8 -4.03 1.11 5.40
CA ARG A 8 -4.18 0.62 6.77
C ARG A 8 -5.15 -0.56 6.79
N MET A 9 -4.71 -1.66 7.40
CA MET A 9 -5.46 -2.91 7.53
C MET A 9 -6.27 -2.97 8.84
N ARG A 10 -7.33 -3.78 8.86
CA ARG A 10 -8.19 -4.06 10.02
C ARG A 10 -7.43 -4.92 11.04
N GLY A 11 -6.78 -5.97 10.57
CA GLY A 11 -5.91 -6.87 11.34
C GLY A 11 -4.43 -6.73 10.99
N PRO A 12 -3.53 -7.38 11.77
CA PRO A 12 -2.13 -7.48 11.38
C PRO A 12 -2.00 -8.33 10.10
N HIS A 13 -1.23 -7.81 9.15
CA HIS A 13 -0.85 -8.49 7.92
C HIS A 13 0.68 -8.42 7.84
N LEU A 14 1.37 -9.55 7.65
CA LEU A 14 2.85 -9.62 7.70
C LEU A 14 3.46 -8.94 8.95
N GLY A 15 2.80 -9.09 10.11
CA GLY A 15 3.26 -8.51 11.39
C GLY A 15 3.00 -7.02 11.60
N ARG A 16 2.36 -6.32 10.65
CA ARG A 16 2.05 -4.87 10.77
C ARG A 16 0.67 -4.53 10.22
N ARG A 17 0.22 -3.30 10.45
CA ARG A 17 -1.11 -2.84 10.00
C ARG A 17 -1.06 -1.75 8.94
N ASN A 18 0.11 -1.14 8.72
CA ASN A 18 0.25 -0.03 7.80
C ASN A 18 1.24 -0.42 6.71
N PHE A 19 0.88 -0.13 5.47
CA PHE A 19 1.70 -0.36 4.29
C PHE A 19 1.77 0.94 3.49
N GLY A 20 2.97 1.34 3.10
CA GLY A 20 3.19 2.44 2.17
C GLY A 20 3.92 1.90 0.96
N GLY A 21 3.39 2.12 -0.24
CA GLY A 21 3.97 1.52 -1.43
C GLY A 21 3.36 2.04 -2.72
N THR A 22 3.79 1.48 -3.83
CA THR A 22 3.26 1.78 -5.16
C THR A 22 2.17 0.77 -5.51
N LEU A 23 0.94 1.23 -5.76
CA LEU A 23 -0.13 0.38 -6.28
C LEU A 23 0.22 -0.07 -7.70
N LEU A 24 0.44 -1.37 -7.87
CA LEU A 24 0.77 -2.00 -9.14
C LEU A 24 -0.48 -2.44 -9.90
N ALA A 25 -1.40 -3.12 -9.20
CA ALA A 25 -2.58 -3.71 -9.80
C ALA A 25 -3.73 -3.83 -8.78
N ARG A 26 -4.95 -3.98 -9.32
CA ARG A 26 -6.13 -4.43 -8.58
C ARG A 26 -6.73 -5.61 -9.35
N GLU A 27 -6.87 -6.74 -8.67
CA GLU A 27 -7.40 -7.98 -9.22
C GLU A 27 -8.61 -8.39 -8.37
N GLY A 28 -9.79 -7.96 -8.80
CA GLY A 28 -11.02 -8.13 -8.03
C GLY A 28 -10.95 -7.42 -6.67
N GLU A 29 -10.92 -8.22 -5.60
CA GLU A 29 -10.86 -7.77 -4.20
C GLU A 29 -9.44 -7.72 -3.63
N VAL A 30 -8.42 -8.02 -4.43
CA VAL A 30 -7.01 -7.93 -4.00
C VAL A 30 -6.34 -6.74 -4.66
N ILE A 31 -5.54 -6.00 -3.88
CA ILE A 31 -4.62 -4.98 -4.41
C ILE A 31 -3.17 -5.46 -4.26
N VAL A 32 -2.35 -5.16 -5.26
CA VAL A 32 -0.92 -5.48 -5.25
C VAL A 32 -0.13 -4.19 -5.04
N LEU A 33 0.63 -4.13 -3.95
CA LEU A 33 1.53 -3.03 -3.62
C LEU A 33 2.98 -3.46 -3.77
N ASP A 34 3.81 -2.59 -4.33
CA ASP A 34 5.26 -2.67 -4.19
C ASP A 34 5.73 -1.81 -3.02
N VAL A 35 6.26 -2.43 -1.98
CA VAL A 35 6.63 -1.79 -0.72
C VAL A 35 8.16 -1.63 -0.66
N PRO A 36 8.69 -0.39 -0.61
CA PRO A 36 10.11 -0.10 -0.85
C PRO A 36 11.04 -0.40 0.34
N ASP A 37 10.52 -0.83 1.50
CA ASP A 37 11.29 -1.04 2.73
C ASP A 37 11.97 -2.42 2.83
N GLY A 38 12.13 -3.12 1.69
CA GLY A 38 12.63 -4.49 1.63
C GLY A 38 11.54 -5.56 1.71
N THR A 39 10.28 -5.19 1.97
CA THR A 39 9.15 -6.14 1.92
C THR A 39 8.85 -6.58 0.49
N GLY A 40 9.05 -5.71 -0.50
CA GLY A 40 8.78 -6.00 -1.91
C GLY A 40 7.27 -6.05 -2.19
N ARG A 41 6.84 -6.99 -3.03
CA ARG A 41 5.42 -7.10 -3.42
C ARG A 41 4.57 -7.68 -2.29
N VAL A 42 3.46 -7.00 -2.01
CA VAL A 42 2.47 -7.40 -1.01
C VAL A 42 1.08 -7.40 -1.65
N GLU A 43 0.36 -8.49 -1.46
CA GLU A 43 -1.05 -8.61 -1.82
C GLU A 43 -1.90 -8.31 -0.58
N LEU A 44 -2.91 -7.46 -0.73
CA LEU A 44 -3.80 -7.08 0.36
C LEU A 44 -5.26 -7.25 -0.07
N ASP A 45 -6.05 -7.92 0.76
CA ASP A 45 -7.50 -8.05 0.57
C ASP A 45 -8.22 -6.74 0.95
N LEU A 46 -9.04 -6.21 0.05
CA LEU A 46 -9.81 -4.99 0.23
C LEU A 46 -10.81 -5.07 1.38
N GLN A 47 -11.32 -6.27 1.72
CA GLN A 47 -12.21 -6.46 2.87
C GLN A 47 -11.51 -6.18 4.19
N ASP A 48 -10.19 -6.34 4.22
CA ASP A 48 -9.34 -6.05 5.36
C ASP A 48 -8.74 -4.64 5.32
N VAL A 49 -8.89 -3.90 4.22
CA VAL A 49 -8.45 -2.50 4.12
C VAL A 49 -9.46 -1.58 4.82
N VAL A 50 -8.98 -0.85 5.83
CA VAL A 50 -9.78 0.16 6.56
C VAL A 50 -9.60 1.55 5.93
N VAL A 51 -8.40 1.86 5.45
CA VAL A 51 -8.08 3.12 4.79
C VAL A 51 -7.15 2.85 3.62
N ALA A 52 -7.45 3.43 2.46
CA ALA A 52 -6.52 3.55 1.34
C ALA A 52 -6.55 5.00 0.84
N ARG A 53 -5.38 5.66 0.84
CA ARG A 53 -5.24 7.04 0.35
C ARG A 53 -4.01 7.20 -0.51
N LEU A 54 -4.07 8.12 -1.45
CA LEU A 54 -2.87 8.54 -2.20
C LEU A 54 -1.85 9.12 -1.22
N ALA A 55 -0.60 8.72 -1.38
CA ALA A 55 0.49 9.30 -0.61
C ALA A 55 0.81 10.69 -1.20
N PRO A 56 0.95 11.75 -0.38
CA PRO A 56 1.40 13.04 -0.88
C PRO A 56 2.81 12.91 -1.46
N GLU A 57 3.02 13.52 -2.62
CA GLU A 57 4.36 13.71 -3.18
C GLU A 57 4.96 14.95 -2.49
N ILE A 58 5.92 14.71 -1.61
CA ILE A 58 6.67 15.79 -0.97
C ILE A 58 7.93 16.00 -1.80
N HIS A 59 7.99 17.14 -2.48
CA HIS A 59 9.20 17.62 -3.12
C HIS A 59 9.99 18.40 -2.07
N PHE A 60 11.27 18.07 -1.91
CA PHE A 60 12.21 18.88 -1.14
C PHE A 60 12.99 19.71 -2.15
N GLU A 61 12.90 21.04 -2.05
CA GLU A 61 13.84 21.96 -2.69
C GLU A 61 15.05 22.12 -1.75
N ASP A 62 16.25 22.31 -2.32
CA ASP A 62 17.50 22.51 -1.56
C ASP A 62 17.44 23.73 -0.61
#